data_AF-A0A8I0LCI5-F1
#
_entry.id   AF-A0A8I0LCI5-F1
#
_cell.length_a   1.000
_cell.length_b   1.000
_cell.length_c   1.000
_cell.angle_alpha   90.00
_cell.angle_beta   90.00
_cell.angle_gamma   90.00
#
_symmetry.space_group_name_H-M   'P 1'
#
loop_
_entity.id
_entity.type
_entity.pdbx_description
1 polymer ?
#
loop_
_entity_poly.entity_id
_entity_poly.type
_entity_poly.pdbx_seq_one_letter_code
_entity_poly.pdbx_strand_id
1 'polypeptide(L)'
;MPSLGPWEIAIIVLLIIVLFGAKKLPDAARSIGRSMRIFKSEVKEMQKDDETPVEPQQPQGYQPPQPQQIEAPQNLQQPNFQQHYQNQPQQAPNPQQPDYRQNYEDPNRTA
;
A
#
# COMPACT_ATOMS: atom_id res chain seq x y z
N MET A 1 23.37 -37.93 -30.60
CA MET A 1 22.86 -37.79 -29.22
C MET A 1 21.64 -36.87 -29.29
N PRO A 2 20.51 -37.22 -28.66
CA PRO A 2 19.35 -36.34 -28.67
C PRO A 2 19.72 -35.02 -27.97
N SER A 3 19.72 -33.94 -28.73
CA SER A 3 19.96 -32.58 -28.22
C SER A 3 18.62 -31.99 -27.81
N LEU A 4 18.49 -31.55 -26.56
CA LEU A 4 17.33 -30.79 -26.12
C LEU A 4 17.35 -29.45 -26.85
N GLY A 5 16.54 -29.35 -27.90
CA GLY A 5 16.39 -28.13 -28.68
C GLY A 5 15.47 -27.14 -27.97
N PRO A 6 15.43 -25.90 -28.46
CA PRO A 6 14.47 -24.91 -27.99
C PRO A 6 13.02 -25.40 -28.03
N TRP A 7 12.70 -26.28 -28.99
CA TRP A 7 11.36 -26.85 -29.17
C TRP A 7 10.97 -27.81 -28.04
N GLU A 8 11.87 -28.72 -27.65
CA GLU A 8 11.66 -29.65 -26.54
C GLU A 8 11.51 -28.91 -25.21
N ILE A 9 12.33 -27.86 -24.99
CA ILE A 9 12.24 -27.02 -23.79
C ILE A 9 10.87 -26.32 -23.73
N ALA A 10 10.37 -25.80 -24.85
CA ALA A 10 9.07 -25.16 -24.90
C ALA A 10 7.93 -26.12 -24.51
N ILE A 11 7.99 -27.38 -24.97
CA ILE A 11 7.01 -28.42 -24.60
C ILE A 11 7.05 -28.73 -23.10
N ILE A 12 8.24 -28.85 -22.52
CA ILE A 12 8.39 -29.10 -21.08
C ILE A 12 7.82 -27.94 -20.26
N VAL A 13 8.14 -26.69 -20.64
CA VAL A 13 7.61 -25.50 -19.98
C VAL A 13 6.08 -25.45 -20.09
N LEU A 14 5.53 -25.78 -21.26
CA LEU A 14 4.08 -25.87 -21.47
C LEU A 14 3.43 -26.86 -20.51
N LEU A 15 4.00 -28.07 -20.34
CA LEU A 15 3.49 -29.06 -19.40
C LEU A 15 3.50 -28.56 -17.95
N ILE A 16 4.58 -27.90 -17.53
CA ILE A 16 4.68 -27.31 -16.19
C ILE A 16 3.61 -26.22 -16.02
N ILE A 17 3.39 -25.36 -17.02
CA ILE A 17 2.34 -24.33 -16.98
C ILE A 17 0.95 -24.96 -16.86
N VAL A 18 0.67 -26.08 -17.53
CA VAL A 18 -0.62 -26.77 -17.44
C VAL A 18 -0.84 -27.38 -16.05
N LEU A 19 0.19 -28.00 -15.48
CA LEU A 19 0.09 -28.65 -14.16
C LEU A 19 0.01 -27.65 -13.00
N PHE A 20 0.83 -26.60 -13.03
CA PHE A 20 0.92 -25.64 -11.93
C PHE A 20 0.09 -24.37 -12.16
N GLY A 21 -0.25 -24.05 -13.42
CA GLY A 21 -0.93 -22.84 -13.83
C GLY A 21 0.02 -21.67 -14.11
N ALA A 22 -0.30 -20.89 -15.15
CA ALA A 22 0.49 -19.73 -15.58
C ALA A 22 0.69 -18.66 -14.48
N LYS A 23 -0.20 -18.60 -13.49
CA LYS A 23 -0.10 -17.66 -12.36
C LYS A 23 0.84 -18.14 -11.24
N LYS A 24 1.08 -19.46 -11.11
CA LYS A 24 1.87 -20.03 -10.01
C LYS A 24 3.36 -20.09 -10.30
N LEU A 25 3.74 -20.29 -11.56
CA LEU A 25 5.14 -20.25 -11.99
C LEU A 25 5.85 -18.92 -11.71
N PRO A 26 5.32 -17.74 -12.07
CA PRO A 26 5.99 -16.48 -11.78
C PRO A 26 6.08 -16.20 -10.27
N ASP A 27 5.11 -16.67 -9.49
CA ASP A 27 5.12 -16.51 -8.04
C ASP A 27 6.19 -17.40 -7.38
N ALA A 28 6.28 -18.66 -7.79
CA ALA A 28 7.33 -19.59 -7.37
C ALA A 28 8.74 -19.14 -7.80
N ALA A 29 8.89 -18.66 -9.04
CA ALA A 29 10.17 -18.12 -9.50
C ALA A 29 10.59 -16.86 -8.71
N ARG A 30 9.64 -15.99 -8.37
CA ARG A 30 9.89 -14.79 -7.55
C ARG A 30 10.27 -15.13 -6.11
N SER A 31 9.66 -16.14 -5.49
CA SER A 31 10.03 -16.56 -4.13
C SER A 31 11.42 -17.20 -4.10
N ILE A 32 11.71 -18.12 -5.03
CA ILE A 32 13.02 -18.76 -5.18
C ILE A 32 14.10 -17.73 -5.50
N GLY A 33 13.83 -16.79 -6.43
CA GLY A 33 14.78 -15.76 -6.81
C GLY A 33 15.16 -14.82 -5.66
N ARG A 34 14.22 -14.50 -4.75
CA ARG A 34 14.51 -13.74 -3.53
C ARG A 34 15.43 -14.52 -2.59
N SER A 35 15.13 -15.79 -2.33
CA SER A 35 15.98 -16.65 -1.48
C SER A 35 17.38 -16.86 -2.07
N MET A 36 17.48 -17.08 -3.39
CA MET A 36 18.77 -17.22 -4.08
C MET A 36 19.61 -15.93 -4.04
N ARG A 37 18.97 -14.75 -4.08
CA ARG A 37 19.69 -13.46 -3.98
C ARG A 37 20.36 -13.31 -2.62
N ILE A 38 19.62 -13.60 -1.55
CA ILE A 38 20.11 -13.51 -0.16
C ILE A 38 21.24 -14.52 0.06
N PHE A 39 21.02 -15.78 -0.32
CA PHE A 39 22.03 -16.82 -0.23
C PHE A 39 23.31 -16.44 -0.99
N LYS A 40 23.18 -15.88 -2.21
CA LYS A 40 24.33 -15.47 -3.01
C LYS A 40 25.06 -14.26 -2.44
N SER A 41 24.39 -13.34 -1.74
CA SER A 41 25.08 -12.25 -1.02
C SER A 41 25.84 -12.78 0.19
N GLU A 42 25.23 -13.64 1.00
CA GLU A 42 25.90 -14.24 2.17
C GLU A 42 27.11 -15.07 1.75
N VAL A 43 26.97 -15.93 0.73
CA VAL A 43 28.06 -16.73 0.17
C VAL A 43 29.17 -15.86 -0.44
N LYS A 44 28.85 -14.67 -0.95
CA LYS A 44 29.83 -13.72 -1.50
C LYS A 44 30.56 -12.93 -0.43
N GLU A 45 29.90 -12.64 0.70
CA GLU A 45 30.55 -12.02 1.86
C GLU A 45 31.49 -13.01 2.55
N MET A 46 31.10 -14.27 2.69
CA MET A 46 32.00 -15.33 3.19
C MET A 46 33.25 -15.49 2.33
N GLN A 47 33.14 -15.39 1.00
CA GLN A 47 34.30 -15.43 0.10
C GLN A 47 35.12 -14.14 0.12
N LYS A 48 34.53 -13.01 0.51
CA LYS A 48 35.24 -11.73 0.64
C LYS A 48 36.01 -11.61 1.96
N ASP A 49 35.59 -12.28 3.02
CA ASP A 49 36.33 -12.24 4.29
C ASP A 49 37.71 -12.93 4.20
N ASP A 50 37.96 -13.73 3.17
CA ASP A 50 39.29 -14.28 2.84
C ASP A 50 40.17 -13.34 1.99
N GLU A 51 39.63 -12.25 1.41
CA GLU A 51 40.37 -11.30 0.56
C GLU A 51 40.12 -9.83 0.97
N THR A 52 41.20 -9.12 1.34
CA THR A 52 41.24 -7.76 1.91
C THR A 52 40.34 -6.72 1.18
N PRO A 53 39.74 -5.73 1.88
CA PRO A 53 38.46 -5.14 1.51
C PRO A 53 38.52 -4.09 0.38
N VAL A 54 37.60 -4.21 -0.57
CA VAL A 54 37.19 -3.12 -1.48
C VAL A 54 35.71 -2.79 -1.30
N GLU A 55 35.53 -1.61 -0.70
CA GLU A 55 34.47 -0.58 -0.79
C GLU A 55 32.98 -1.01 -0.82
N PRO A 56 32.09 -0.30 -0.08
CA PRO A 56 30.67 -0.64 -0.02
C PRO A 56 29.96 -0.23 -1.31
N GLN A 57 29.74 -1.19 -2.21
CA GLN A 57 28.71 -1.06 -3.22
C GLN A 57 27.36 -1.31 -2.56
N GLN A 58 26.70 -0.21 -2.19
CA GLN A 58 25.28 -0.19 -1.84
C GLN A 58 24.50 -1.03 -2.87
N PRO A 59 23.81 -2.11 -2.48
CA PRO A 59 22.82 -2.69 -3.35
C PRO A 59 21.73 -1.64 -3.54
N GLN A 60 21.61 -1.09 -4.75
CA GLN A 60 20.42 -0.38 -5.24
C GLN A 60 19.22 -1.33 -5.08
N GLY A 61 18.65 -1.33 -3.88
CA GLY A 61 17.48 -2.06 -3.49
C GLY A 61 16.28 -1.21 -3.84
N TYR A 62 15.40 -1.77 -4.67
CA TYR A 62 14.00 -1.37 -4.80
C TYR A 62 13.76 0.14 -4.94
N GLN A 63 13.76 0.64 -6.18
CA GLN A 63 12.75 1.65 -6.48
C GLN A 63 11.39 0.94 -6.36
N PRO A 64 10.48 1.35 -5.46
CA PRO A 64 9.10 0.94 -5.62
C PRO A 64 8.70 1.34 -7.04
N PRO A 65 8.07 0.46 -7.84
CA PRO A 65 7.48 0.91 -9.09
C PRO A 65 6.60 2.10 -8.72
N GLN A 66 6.93 3.28 -9.24
CA GLN A 66 5.99 4.38 -9.23
C GLN A 66 4.68 3.80 -9.76
N PRO A 67 3.53 4.12 -9.16
CA PRO A 67 2.26 3.73 -9.73
C PRO A 67 2.20 4.31 -11.15
N GLN A 68 2.58 3.49 -12.13
CA GLN A 68 2.14 3.62 -13.50
C GLN A 68 0.63 3.59 -13.35
N GLN A 69 0.00 4.75 -13.54
CA GLN A 69 -1.44 4.89 -13.57
C GLN A 69 -1.96 3.84 -14.54
N ILE A 70 -2.45 2.74 -13.99
CA ILE A 70 -3.45 1.95 -14.68
C ILE A 70 -4.58 2.95 -14.87
N GLU A 71 -4.90 3.31 -16.11
CA GLU A 71 -6.12 4.00 -16.44
C GLU A 71 -7.29 3.17 -15.90
N ALA A 72 -7.67 3.48 -14.66
CA ALA A 72 -8.90 2.97 -14.07
C ALA A 72 -10.04 3.60 -14.88
N PRO A 73 -11.05 2.82 -15.30
CA PRO A 73 -12.25 3.40 -15.92
C PRO A 73 -12.79 4.49 -14.98
N GLN A 74 -12.88 5.71 -15.49
CA GLN A 74 -13.29 6.94 -14.79
C GLN A 74 -14.79 6.93 -14.43
N ASN A 75 -15.26 5.91 -13.73
CA ASN A 75 -16.64 5.87 -13.25
C ASN A 75 -16.78 5.21 -11.89
N LEU A 76 -16.11 5.79 -10.90
CA LEU A 76 -16.55 5.77 -9.51
C LEU A 76 -16.37 7.19 -8.98
N GLN A 77 -17.27 8.10 -9.36
CA GLN A 77 -17.39 9.42 -8.75
C GLN A 77 -17.53 9.23 -7.23
N GLN A 78 -16.52 9.64 -6.48
CA GLN A 78 -16.61 9.77 -5.03
C GLN A 78 -17.69 10.83 -4.71
N PRO A 79 -18.59 10.59 -3.73
CA PRO A 79 -19.60 11.57 -3.38
C PRO A 79 -18.94 12.80 -2.76
N ASN A 80 -19.34 13.98 -3.25
CA ASN A 80 -18.77 15.26 -2.85
C ASN A 80 -19.31 15.71 -1.48
N PHE A 81 -18.76 15.16 -0.40
CA PHE A 81 -19.12 15.47 0.99
C PHE A 81 -18.39 16.71 1.56
N GLN A 82 -17.67 17.48 0.77
CA GLN A 82 -17.03 18.71 1.27
C GLN A 82 -17.77 19.98 0.84
N GLN A 83 -18.50 19.96 -0.27
CA GLN A 83 -19.25 21.12 -0.75
C GLN A 83 -20.45 21.50 0.13
N HIS A 84 -21.01 20.56 0.90
CA HIS A 84 -22.22 20.84 1.69
C HIS A 84 -21.97 21.61 2.98
N TYR A 85 -20.72 21.73 3.44
CA TYR A 85 -20.39 22.53 4.64
C TYR A 85 -20.08 24.01 4.34
N GLN A 86 -19.71 24.34 3.09
CA GLN A 86 -19.28 25.71 2.76
C GLN A 86 -20.45 26.65 2.42
N ASN A 87 -21.62 26.13 2.07
CA ASN A 87 -22.76 26.92 1.58
C ASN A 87 -23.88 27.15 2.61
N GLN A 88 -23.61 26.96 3.90
CA GLN A 88 -24.62 27.22 4.93
C GLN A 88 -24.55 28.70 5.37
N PRO A 89 -25.60 29.51 5.14
CA PRO A 89 -25.64 30.88 5.66
C PRO A 89 -25.60 30.82 7.20
N GLN A 90 -24.54 31.38 7.78
CA GLN A 90 -24.40 31.55 9.23
C GLN A 90 -25.42 32.57 9.73
N GLN A 91 -26.65 32.13 10.01
CA GLN A 91 -27.58 32.88 10.85
C GLN A 91 -27.50 32.26 12.25
N ALA A 92 -26.72 32.89 13.13
CA ALA A 92 -26.74 32.53 14.55
C ALA A 92 -28.16 32.74 15.10
N PRO A 93 -28.75 31.76 15.80
CA PRO A 93 -29.95 32.00 16.58
C PRO A 93 -29.64 33.07 17.63
N ASN A 94 -30.32 34.21 17.59
CA ASN A 94 -30.26 35.21 18.65
C ASN A 94 -30.71 34.54 19.97
N PRO A 95 -29.85 34.34 20.98
CA PRO A 95 -30.31 33.84 22.25
C PRO A 95 -31.05 34.98 22.94
N GLN A 96 -32.38 34.98 22.85
CA GLN A 96 -33.21 35.78 23.74
C GLN A 96 -32.85 35.32 25.17
N GLN A 97 -32.12 36.16 25.89
CA GLN A 97 -31.71 35.87 27.27
C GLN A 97 -33.00 35.72 28.09
N PRO A 98 -33.26 34.57 28.72
CA PRO A 98 -34.37 34.43 29.64
C PRO A 98 -34.13 35.38 30.82
N ASP A 99 -35.08 36.25 31.13
CA ASP A 99 -35.00 37.15 32.29
C ASP A 99 -35.14 36.33 33.59
N TYR A 100 -34.01 35.91 34.17
CA TYR A 100 -33.95 35.15 35.42
C TYR A 100 -34.10 36.04 36.67
N ARG A 101 -34.41 37.33 36.54
CA ARG A 101 -34.56 38.23 37.69
C ARG A 101 -35.95 38.21 38.32
N GLN A 102 -36.93 37.59 37.66
CA GLN A 102 -38.32 37.71 38.11
C GLN A 102 -38.71 36.73 39.23
N ASN A 103 -37.93 35.67 39.49
CA ASN A 103 -38.36 34.60 40.40
C ASN A 103 -37.61 34.54 41.75
N TYR A 104 -36.99 35.64 42.17
CA TYR A 104 -36.54 35.83 43.55
C TYR A 104 -37.54 36.72 44.30
N GLU A 105 -38.81 36.30 44.30
CA GLU A 105 -39.79 36.82 45.24
C GLU A 105 -39.50 36.25 46.64
N ASP A 106 -38.68 37.01 47.37
CA ASP A 106 -38.64 37.21 48.82
C ASP A 106 -39.48 36.25 49.70
N PRO A 107 -38.86 35.21 50.31
CA PRO A 107 -39.55 34.33 51.26
C PRO A 107 -39.78 34.96 52.66
N ASN A 108 -39.50 36.24 52.90
CA ASN A 108 -39.74 36.94 54.17
C ASN A 108 -40.89 37.97 54.11
N ARG A 109 -41.88 37.76 53.21
CA ARG A 109 -43.03 38.65 53.02
C ARG A 109 -44.32 38.27 53.76
N THR A 110 -44.28 37.39 54.76
CA THR A 110 -45.45 37.20 55.64
C THR A 110 -45.04 36.89 57.07
N ALA A 111 -45.31 37.86 57.95
CA ALA A 111 -45.51 37.69 59.38
C ALA A 111 -46.94 37.19 59.66
#